data_AF-A0A0F9EF08-F1
#
_entry.id   AF-A0A0F9EF08-F1
#
_cell.length_a   1.000
_cell.length_b   1.000
_cell.length_c   1.000
_cell.angle_alpha   90.00
_cell.angle_beta   90.00
_cell.angle_gamma   90.00
#
_symmetry.space_group_name_H-M   'P 1'
#
loop_
_entity.id
_entity.type
_entity.pdbx_description
1 polymer ?
#
loop_
_entity_poly.entity_id
_entity_poly.type
_entity_poly.pdbx_seq_one_letter_code
_entity_poly.pdbx_strand_id
1 'polypeptide(L)' 'MAIVAPWYSVLESDRNVHHNSSLCTEGNNIEAKNRRAGTDGRPLCENCKTREQ' A
#
# COMPACT_ATOMS: atom_id res chain seq x y z
N MET A 1 15.31 3.55 -3.62
CA MET A 1 13.86 3.73 -3.42
C MET A 1 13.09 3.21 -4.63
N ALA A 2 12.04 2.43 -4.43
CA ALA A 2 11.12 2.05 -5.49
C ALA A 2 9.71 2.51 -5.09
N ILE A 3 9.56 3.83 -5.05
CA ILE A 3 8.27 4.49 -4.83
C ILE A 3 7.40 4.23 -6.06
N VAL A 4 6.16 3.84 -5.83
CA VAL A 4 5.15 3.60 -6.85
C VAL A 4 3.97 4.52 -6.62
N ALA A 5 3.11 4.65 -7.64
CA ALA A 5 1.85 5.36 -7.48
C ALA A 5 1.08 4.80 -6.27
N PRO A 6 0.46 5.66 -5.43
CA PRO A 6 -0.25 5.22 -4.25
C PRO A 6 -1.42 4.32 -4.65
N TRP A 7 -1.63 3.28 -3.86
CA TRP A 7 -2.72 2.35 -3.99
C TRP A 7 -3.13 1.80 -2.63
N TYR A 8 -4.36 1.30 -2.50
CA TYR A 8 -4.86 0.68 -1.27
C TYR A 8 -5.57 -0.64 -1.57
N SER A 9 -5.76 -1.47 -0.55
CA SER A 9 -6.56 -2.70 -0.68
C SER A 9 -8.04 -2.41 -0.50
N VAL A 10 -8.88 -3.05 -1.32
CA VAL A 10 -10.35 -3.04 -1.13
C VAL A 10 -10.86 -4.15 -0.23
N LEU A 11 -10.00 -5.10 0.17
CA LEU A 11 -10.42 -6.14 1.11
C LEU A 11 -10.59 -5.53 2.49
N GLU A 12 -11.75 -5.77 3.10
CA GLU A 12 -12.01 -5.36 4.50
C GLU A 12 -11.14 -6.12 5.51
N SER A 13 -10.61 -7.29 5.12
CA SER A 13 -9.68 -8.07 5.94
C SER A 13 -8.26 -7.48 5.97
N ASP A 14 -7.91 -6.61 5.02
CA ASP A 14 -6.64 -5.93 5.00
C ASP A 14 -6.69 -4.66 5.87
N ARG A 15 -5.51 -4.17 6.27
CA ARG A 15 -5.42 -2.92 7.03
C ARG A 15 -5.95 -1.74 6.22
N ASN A 16 -6.60 -0.80 6.91
CA ASN A 16 -7.07 0.45 6.33
C ASN A 16 -5.90 1.45 6.10
N VAL A 17 -4.97 1.10 5.22
CA VAL A 17 -3.79 1.88 4.86
C VAL A 17 -3.63 1.97 3.33
N HIS A 18 -2.84 2.92 2.86
CA HIS A 18 -2.35 2.92 1.48
C HIS A 18 -0.86 2.55 1.42
N HIS A 19 -0.43 2.06 0.27
CA HIS A 19 0.93 1.68 -0.05
C HIS A 19 1.44 2.50 -1.23
N ASN A 20 2.71 2.86 -1.20
CA ASN A 20 3.38 3.60 -2.27
C ASN A 20 4.81 3.09 -2.50
N SER A 21 5.15 1.88 -2.04
CA SER A 21 6.48 1.30 -2.20
C SER A 21 6.36 -0.12 -2.72
N SER A 22 7.06 -0.44 -3.81
CA SER A 22 7.10 -1.82 -4.35
C SER A 22 7.92 -2.78 -3.49
N LEU A 23 8.65 -2.25 -2.49
CA LEU A 23 9.39 -3.04 -1.52
C LEU A 23 8.55 -3.38 -0.27
N CYS A 24 7.30 -2.93 -0.20
CA CYS A 24 6.41 -3.21 0.92
C CYS A 24 6.00 -4.68 0.92
N THR A 25 6.49 -5.47 1.88
CA THR A 25 6.15 -6.90 1.99
C THR A 25 4.67 -7.12 2.28
N GLU A 26 4.07 -6.28 3.13
CA GLU A 26 2.62 -6.29 3.39
C GLU A 26 1.83 -6.01 2.10
N GLY A 27 2.19 -4.94 1.37
CA GLY A 27 1.58 -4.60 0.09
C GLY A 27 1.76 -5.69 -0.98
N ASN A 28 2.91 -6.35 -0.98
CA ASN A 28 3.22 -7.39 -1.96
C ASN A 28 2.44 -8.70 -1.72
N ASN A 29 1.89 -8.92 -0.52
CA ASN A 29 0.98 -10.03 -0.24
C ASN A 29 -0.45 -9.78 -0.75
N ILE A 30 -0.81 -8.54 -1.09
CA ILE A 30 -2.15 -8.20 -1.60
C ILE A 30 -2.20 -8.46 -3.11
N GLU A 31 -3.10 -9.33 -3.54
CA GLU A 31 -3.31 -9.64 -4.96
C GLU A 31 -3.69 -8.38 -5.77
N ALA A 32 -3.17 -8.26 -6.99
CA ALA A 32 -3.39 -7.08 -7.84
C ALA A 32 -4.88 -6.75 -8.09
N LYS A 33 -5.75 -7.76 -8.15
CA LYS A 33 -7.21 -7.60 -8.32
C LYS A 33 -7.87 -6.81 -7.17
N ASN A 34 -7.26 -6.88 -5.99
CA ASN A 34 -7.73 -6.22 -4.77
C ASN A 34 -7.12 -4.83 -4.58
N ARG A 35 -6.21 -4.40 -5.46
CA ARG A 35 -5.60 -3.07 -5.40
C ARG A 35 -6.48 -2.05 -6.11
N ARG A 36 -6.58 -0.85 -5.55
CA ARG A 36 -7.18 0.32 -6.19
C ARG A 36 -6.20 1.48 -6.14
N ALA A 37 -6.14 2.23 -7.22
CA ALA A 37 -5.29 3.40 -7.31
C ALA A 37 -5.77 4.51 -6.36
N GLY A 38 -4.83 5.30 -5.87
CA GLY A 38 -5.08 6.39 -4.93
C GLY A 38 -4.87 5.98 -3.47
N THR A 39 -5.17 6.91 -2.58
CA THR A 39 -5.00 6.72 -1.13
C THR A 39 -6.32 6.47 -0.40
N ASP A 40 -7.46 6.84 -1.01
CA ASP A 40 -8.80 6.75 -0.38
C ASP A 40 -8.88 7.44 1.00
N GLY A 41 -8.03 8.47 1.21
CA GLY A 41 -7.90 9.14 2.52
C GLY A 41 -7.25 8.29 3.61
N ARG A 42 -6.74 7.10 3.27
CA ARG A 42 -6.15 6.16 4.21
C ARG A 42 -4.75 6.61 4.62
N PRO A 43 -4.32 6.36 5.87
CA PRO A 43 -2.96 6.65 6.29
C PRO A 43 -1.94 5.80 5.51
N LEU A 44 -0.73 6.31 5.37
CA LEU A 44 0.37 5.56 4.76
C LEU A 44 0.75 4.36 5.64
N CYS A 45 0.91 3.20 5.00
CA CYS A 45 1.40 1.97 5.63
C CYS A 45 2.75 2.22 6.34
N GLU A 46 2.91 1.74 7.57
CA GLU A 46 4.13 1.93 8.37
C GLU A 46 5.36 1.33 7.69
N ASN A 47 5.18 0.19 7.04
CA ASN A 47 6.21 -0.47 6.24
C ASN A 47 6.60 0.36 5.01
N CYS A 48 5.68 1.12 4.44
CA CYS A 48 5.99 2.05 3.36
C CYS A 48 6.75 3.25 3.91
N LYS A 49 6.29 3.86 5.01
CA LYS A 49 6.97 5.00 5.68
C LYS A 49 8.46 4.75 5.93
N THR A 50 8.82 3.57 6.43
CA THR A 50 10.22 3.24 6.73
C THR A 50 11.08 3.05 5.47
N ARG A 51 10.46 2.66 4.35
CA ARG A 51 11.10 2.42 3.05
C ARG A 51 11.06 3.65 2.12
N GLU A 52 10.56 4.79 2.61
CA GLU A 52 10.70 6.10 1.96
C GLU A 52 12.01 6.83 2.34
N GLN A 53 12.89 6.18 3.10
CA GLN A 53 14.27 6.61 3.39
C GLN A 53 15.25 5.99 2.39
#